data_AF-A0A2C5YPS9-F1
#
_entry.id   AF-A0A2C5YPS9-F1
#
_cell.length_a   1.000
_cell.length_b   1.000
_cell.length_c   1.000
_cell.angle_alpha   90.00
_cell.angle_beta   90.00
_cell.angle_gamma   90.00
#
_symmetry.space_group_name_H-M   'P 1'
#
loop_
_entity.id
_entity.type
_entity.pdbx_description
1 polymer ?
#
loop_
_entity_poly.entity_id
_entity_poly.type
_entity_poly.pdbx_seq_one_letter_code
_entity_poly.pdbx_strand_id
1 'polypeptide(L)'
;MLPILDPAVPWHQTLDAASRLAGRRISNGAELRALDSETLINANREVIAKAKPGTFAYGPSPDGGYLPDMPGVLLREGRFDAAPKMMLGYNLNEGDFFVPAEVVSAEEVKSFLQNAIPGIPSDQLDYITGTLYPHAPQHGLYQTERERAAHIISEVYFTCNTRFMGTAYGNQTYNYRFQVGEAEHGQDVVYTFYTGLDYSAPAQLAKKMQLYLTKFAQFGSPNHASSLPEWPVYGKGANIVTFGGQQDVGVDVDAAKNHRCAYWQSRKWMG
;
A
#
# COMPACT_ATOMS: atom_id res chain seq x y z
N MET A 1 -5.52 -1.96 4.24
CA MET A 1 -6.43 -0.94 4.74
C MET A 1 -6.54 0.04 3.61
N LEU A 2 -7.73 0.20 3.05
CA LEU A 2 -7.95 1.35 2.18
C LEU A 2 -8.05 2.58 3.10
N PRO A 3 -7.52 3.75 2.71
CA PRO A 3 -7.88 4.97 3.41
C PRO A 3 -9.41 5.07 3.41
N ILE A 4 -9.99 5.36 4.57
CA ILE A 4 -11.40 5.77 4.62
C ILE A 4 -11.42 7.16 4.04
N LEU A 5 -11.56 7.24 2.72
CA LEU A 5 -11.87 8.51 2.08
C LEU A 5 -13.35 8.76 2.35
N ASP A 6 -13.67 9.90 2.93
CA ASP A 6 -15.04 10.40 2.90
C ASP A 6 -15.32 10.82 1.45
N PRO A 7 -16.15 10.09 0.69
CA PRO A 7 -16.39 10.39 -0.71
C PRO A 7 -17.10 11.73 -0.91
N ALA A 8 -17.74 12.29 0.12
CA ALA A 8 -18.43 13.57 0.03
C ALA A 8 -17.46 14.74 -0.22
N VAL A 9 -16.27 14.70 0.40
CA VAL A 9 -15.26 15.76 0.27
C VAL A 9 -14.77 15.93 -1.17
N PRO A 10 -14.19 14.90 -1.83
CA PRO A 10 -13.76 15.03 -3.22
C PRO A 10 -14.95 15.29 -4.14
N TRP A 11 -16.12 14.70 -3.89
CA TRP A 11 -17.33 14.98 -4.68
C TRP A 11 -17.70 16.47 -4.72
N HIS A 12 -17.76 17.13 -3.57
CA HIS A 12 -18.04 18.56 -3.49
C HIS A 12 -16.94 19.38 -4.17
N GLN A 13 -15.66 19.04 -3.94
CA GLN A 13 -14.55 19.72 -4.60
C GLN A 13 -14.61 19.57 -6.13
N THR A 14 -15.02 18.42 -6.65
CA THR A 14 -15.22 18.19 -8.09
C THR A 14 -16.32 19.08 -8.64
N LEU A 15 -17.48 19.14 -7.98
CA LEU A 15 -18.61 19.98 -8.40
C LEU A 15 -18.24 21.47 -8.39
N ASP A 16 -17.52 21.93 -7.38
CA ASP A 16 -17.06 23.32 -7.28
C ASP A 16 -16.04 23.68 -8.37
N ALA A 17 -15.04 22.81 -8.58
CA ALA A 17 -14.03 22.98 -9.62
C ALA A 17 -14.69 23.02 -11.01
N ALA A 18 -15.56 22.06 -11.30
CA ALA A 18 -16.30 21.99 -12.56
C ALA A 18 -17.22 23.20 -12.76
N SER A 19 -17.89 23.67 -11.70
CA SER A 19 -18.75 24.86 -11.78
C SER A 19 -17.98 26.11 -12.18
N ARG A 20 -16.81 26.31 -11.58
CA ARG A 20 -15.93 27.44 -11.87
C ARG A 20 -15.40 27.36 -13.30
N LEU A 21 -14.90 26.21 -13.72
CA LEU A 21 -14.31 26.02 -15.04
C LEU A 21 -15.35 26.12 -16.17
N ALA A 22 -16.58 25.64 -15.93
CA ALA A 22 -17.67 25.69 -16.90
C ALA A 22 -18.41 27.05 -16.93
N GLY A 23 -18.12 27.96 -16.01
CA GLY A 23 -18.81 29.26 -15.89
C GLY A 23 -20.30 29.16 -15.53
N ARG A 24 -20.75 28.00 -15.06
CA ARG A 24 -22.14 27.73 -14.64
C ARG A 24 -22.17 26.74 -13.49
N ARG A 25 -23.21 26.76 -12.67
CA ARG A 25 -23.36 25.80 -11.57
C ARG A 25 -23.46 24.37 -12.10
N ILE A 26 -22.64 23.48 -11.54
CA ILE A 26 -22.67 22.03 -11.69
C ILE A 26 -23.01 21.43 -10.33
N SER A 27 -24.02 20.59 -10.28
CA SER A 27 -24.66 20.16 -9.03
C SER A 27 -24.80 18.64 -8.90
N ASN A 28 -24.61 17.89 -9.99
CA ASN A 28 -24.82 16.44 -10.01
C ASN A 28 -24.00 15.75 -11.11
N GLY A 29 -24.01 14.41 -11.09
CA GLY A 29 -23.24 13.60 -12.02
C GLY A 29 -23.71 13.65 -13.48
N ALA A 30 -24.99 13.95 -13.73
CA ALA A 30 -25.48 14.11 -15.11
C ALA A 30 -24.91 15.40 -15.74
N GLU A 31 -24.85 16.48 -14.97
CA GLU A 31 -24.25 17.75 -15.40
C GLU A 31 -22.74 17.65 -15.59
N LEU A 32 -22.04 16.90 -14.73
CA LEU A 32 -20.62 16.58 -14.94
C LEU A 32 -20.40 15.80 -16.24
N ARG A 33 -21.20 14.77 -16.52
CA ARG A 33 -21.09 13.96 -17.75
C ARG A 33 -21.35 14.76 -19.03
N ALA A 34 -22.04 15.89 -18.94
CA ALA A 34 -22.32 16.76 -20.08
C ALA A 34 -21.19 17.75 -20.39
N LEU A 35 -20.16 17.83 -19.54
CA LEU A 35 -18.98 18.66 -19.80
C LEU A 35 -18.04 17.97 -20.79
N ASP A 36 -17.26 18.79 -21.49
CA ASP A 36 -16.18 18.28 -22.35
C ASP A 36 -15.02 17.70 -21.51
N SER A 37 -14.22 16.86 -22.16
CA SER A 37 -13.10 16.16 -21.50
C SER A 37 -12.04 17.11 -20.95
N GLU A 38 -11.79 18.25 -21.59
CA GLU A 38 -10.76 19.20 -21.15
C GLU A 38 -11.17 19.86 -19.83
N THR A 39 -12.43 20.29 -19.72
CA THR A 39 -13.01 20.81 -18.48
C THR A 39 -12.91 19.78 -17.35
N LEU A 40 -13.25 18.51 -17.62
CA LEU A 40 -13.19 17.43 -16.62
C LEU A 40 -11.75 17.12 -16.18
N ILE A 41 -10.78 17.10 -17.11
CA ILE A 41 -9.36 16.89 -16.81
C ILE A 41 -8.83 18.03 -15.93
N ASN A 42 -9.20 19.27 -16.23
CA ASN A 42 -8.77 20.44 -15.45
C ASN A 42 -9.42 20.45 -14.06
N ALA A 43 -10.71 20.12 -13.95
CA ALA A 43 -11.37 19.96 -12.66
C ALA A 43 -10.69 18.88 -11.81
N ASN A 44 -10.36 17.74 -12.42
CA ASN A 44 -9.63 16.66 -11.75
C ASN A 44 -8.26 17.10 -11.25
N ARG A 45 -7.49 17.85 -12.05
CA ARG A 45 -6.18 18.40 -11.65
C ARG A 45 -6.30 19.31 -10.43
N GLU A 46 -7.31 20.18 -10.39
CA GLU A 46 -7.55 21.08 -9.25
C GLU A 46 -7.90 20.33 -7.96
N VAL A 47 -8.68 19.25 -8.05
CA VAL A 47 -9.04 18.44 -6.89
C VAL A 47 -7.83 17.63 -6.38
N ILE A 48 -7.08 17.01 -7.29
CA ILE A 48 -5.86 16.26 -6.92
C ILE A 48 -4.82 17.19 -6.26
N ALA A 49 -4.66 18.42 -6.76
CA ALA A 49 -3.73 19.39 -6.18
C ALA A 49 -4.08 19.82 -4.74
N LYS A 50 -5.32 19.57 -4.28
CA LYS A 50 -5.77 19.85 -2.90
C LYS A 50 -5.61 18.66 -1.96
N ALA A 51 -5.24 17.48 -2.46
CA ALA A 51 -5.01 16.32 -1.62
C ALA A 51 -3.88 16.60 -0.62
N LYS A 52 -4.09 16.20 0.64
CA LYS A 52 -3.06 16.35 1.68
C LYS A 52 -1.90 15.39 1.38
N PRO A 53 -0.65 15.72 1.76
CA PRO A 53 0.46 14.79 1.65
C PRO A 53 0.14 13.43 2.27
N GLY A 54 0.52 12.34 1.58
CA GLY A 54 0.23 10.98 2.00
C GLY A 54 -1.23 10.53 1.77
N THR A 55 -2.07 11.34 1.13
CA THR A 55 -3.47 10.99 0.80
C THR A 55 -3.76 11.08 -0.69
N PHE A 56 -4.87 10.49 -1.10
CA PHE A 56 -5.36 10.53 -2.48
C PHE A 56 -6.76 11.15 -2.50
N ALA A 57 -7.02 12.03 -3.46
CA ALA A 57 -8.34 12.67 -3.58
C ALA A 57 -9.45 11.66 -3.95
N TYR A 58 -9.12 10.66 -4.77
CA TYR A 58 -10.04 9.63 -5.22
C TYR A 58 -9.45 8.25 -4.95
N GLY A 59 -10.28 7.33 -4.49
CA GLY A 59 -9.88 5.96 -4.23
C GLY A 59 -11.07 5.08 -3.87
N PRO A 60 -10.90 3.74 -3.93
CA PRO A 60 -11.95 2.82 -3.51
C PRO A 60 -12.30 3.05 -2.04
N SER A 61 -13.60 3.14 -1.75
CA SER A 61 -14.14 3.36 -0.41
C SER A 61 -15.34 2.46 -0.18
N PRO A 62 -15.60 2.00 1.06
CA PRO A 62 -16.81 1.23 1.35
C PRO A 62 -18.06 2.00 0.92
N ASP A 63 -18.85 1.42 0.01
CA ASP A 63 -20.03 2.03 -0.59
C ASP A 63 -21.34 1.31 -0.20
N GLY A 64 -21.22 0.25 0.60
CA GLY A 64 -22.34 -0.62 1.00
C GLY A 64 -22.85 -1.53 -0.13
N GLY A 65 -22.24 -1.47 -1.32
CA GLY A 65 -22.60 -2.21 -2.52
C GLY A 65 -21.44 -3.06 -3.03
N TYR A 66 -20.66 -2.52 -3.97
CA TYR A 66 -19.53 -3.23 -4.55
C TYR A 66 -18.46 -3.55 -3.50
N LEU A 67 -18.18 -2.60 -2.61
CA LEU A 67 -17.31 -2.76 -1.47
C LEU A 67 -18.13 -2.59 -0.18
N PRO A 68 -18.71 -3.67 0.36
CA PRO A 68 -19.63 -3.58 1.50
C PRO A 68 -18.93 -3.18 2.80
N ASP A 69 -17.62 -3.40 2.90
CA ASP A 69 -16.81 -3.00 4.06
C ASP A 69 -15.32 -2.89 3.68
N MET A 70 -14.47 -2.46 4.61
CA MET A 70 -13.02 -2.40 4.39
C MET A 70 -12.44 -3.78 4.01
N PRO A 71 -11.57 -3.86 2.98
CA PRO A 71 -11.02 -5.13 2.51
C PRO A 71 -10.31 -5.95 3.59
N GLY A 72 -9.59 -5.29 4.50
CA GLY A 72 -8.90 -5.99 5.61
C GLY A 72 -9.86 -6.70 6.57
N VAL A 73 -11.06 -6.14 6.76
CA VAL A 73 -12.15 -6.73 7.57
C VAL A 73 -12.79 -7.89 6.79
N LEU A 74 -13.13 -7.68 5.53
CA LEU A 74 -13.71 -8.72 4.66
C LEU A 74 -12.79 -9.95 4.54
N LEU A 75 -11.48 -9.73 4.38
CA LEU A 75 -10.46 -10.79 4.36
C LEU A 75 -10.44 -11.58 5.68
N ARG A 76 -10.49 -10.89 6.82
CA ARG A 76 -10.50 -11.51 8.14
C ARG A 76 -11.78 -12.33 8.39
N GLU A 77 -12.91 -11.88 7.87
CA GLU A 77 -14.21 -12.53 7.98
C GLU A 77 -14.43 -13.68 6.99
N GLY A 78 -13.49 -13.92 6.07
CA GLY A 78 -13.64 -14.92 5.01
C GLY A 78 -14.62 -14.51 3.90
N ARG A 79 -14.94 -13.21 3.80
CA ARG A 79 -15.90 -12.65 2.83
C ARG A 79 -15.20 -12.17 1.56
N PHE A 80 -14.53 -13.09 0.89
CA PHE A 80 -13.81 -12.84 -0.37
C PHE A 80 -13.82 -14.09 -1.26
N ASP A 81 -13.52 -13.95 -2.54
CA ASP A 81 -13.30 -15.10 -3.41
C ASP A 81 -11.94 -15.74 -3.12
N ALA A 82 -11.95 -16.95 -2.57
CA ALA A 82 -10.76 -17.70 -2.22
C ALA A 82 -10.28 -18.67 -3.33
N ALA A 83 -10.92 -18.65 -4.51
CA ALA A 83 -10.52 -19.50 -5.64
C ALA A 83 -9.12 -19.19 -6.21
N PRO A 84 -8.66 -17.92 -6.30
CA PRO A 84 -7.35 -17.61 -6.85
C PRO A 84 -6.19 -18.15 -5.99
N LYS A 85 -5.08 -18.50 -6.63
CA LYS A 85 -3.81 -18.65 -5.90
C LYS A 85 -3.14 -17.29 -5.80
N MET A 86 -2.49 -17.00 -4.68
CA MET A 86 -1.91 -15.68 -4.43
C MET A 86 -0.39 -15.70 -4.42
N MET A 87 0.18 -14.75 -5.16
CA MET A 87 1.55 -14.29 -5.01
C MET A 87 1.50 -12.83 -4.57
N LEU A 88 2.14 -12.50 -3.44
CA LEU A 88 1.96 -11.23 -2.75
C LEU A 88 3.31 -10.57 -2.52
N GLY A 89 3.44 -9.30 -2.90
CA GLY A 89 4.68 -8.55 -2.82
C GLY A 89 4.52 -7.23 -2.09
N TYR A 90 5.60 -6.78 -1.47
CA TYR A 90 5.77 -5.40 -1.02
C TYR A 90 7.24 -5.00 -1.16
N ASN A 91 7.51 -3.69 -1.21
CA ASN A 91 8.85 -3.14 -1.24
C ASN A 91 9.32 -2.83 0.20
N LEU A 92 10.63 -2.84 0.46
CA LEU A 92 11.13 -2.68 1.84
C LEU A 92 10.69 -1.35 2.48
N ASN A 93 10.70 -0.26 1.70
CA ASN A 93 10.44 1.10 2.15
C ASN A 93 9.24 1.74 1.42
N GLU A 94 8.11 1.03 1.36
CA GLU A 94 6.87 1.46 0.66
C GLU A 94 6.43 2.89 0.99
N GLY A 95 6.54 3.28 2.26
CA GLY A 95 6.02 4.53 2.78
C GLY A 95 6.91 5.75 2.55
N ASP A 96 8.19 5.59 2.19
CA ASP A 96 9.16 6.69 2.26
C ASP A 96 8.79 7.87 1.34
N PHE A 97 8.44 7.56 0.09
CA PHE A 97 8.01 8.55 -0.90
C PHE A 97 6.80 9.40 -0.46
N PHE A 98 5.94 8.84 0.42
CA PHE A 98 4.69 9.48 0.84
C PHE A 98 4.85 10.36 2.08
N VAL A 99 6.02 10.35 2.72
CA VAL A 99 6.29 11.14 3.92
C VAL A 99 7.11 12.39 3.57
N PRO A 100 6.56 13.59 3.81
CA PRO A 100 7.28 14.85 3.58
C PRO A 100 8.58 14.92 4.36
N ALA A 101 9.59 15.60 3.79
CA ALA A 101 10.90 15.76 4.43
C ALA A 101 10.83 16.58 5.72
N GLU A 102 9.78 17.38 5.89
CA GLU A 102 9.54 18.25 7.04
C GLU A 102 9.03 17.49 8.27
N VAL A 103 8.66 16.20 8.14
CA VAL A 103 8.22 15.39 9.28
C VAL A 103 9.45 14.91 10.06
N VAL A 104 9.94 15.71 11.01
CA VAL A 104 11.21 15.46 11.72
C VAL A 104 11.07 15.38 13.26
N SER A 105 9.89 15.67 13.80
CA SER A 105 9.56 15.58 15.22
C SER A 105 8.35 14.69 15.49
N ALA A 106 8.18 14.24 16.73
CA ALA A 106 7.06 13.38 17.10
C ALA A 106 5.69 14.08 16.94
N GLU A 107 5.64 15.38 17.18
CA GLU A 107 4.48 16.23 16.98
C GLU A 107 4.12 16.34 15.49
N GLU A 108 5.12 16.44 14.61
CA GLU A 108 4.92 16.45 13.17
C GLU A 108 4.48 15.08 12.66
N VAL A 109 5.01 13.97 13.20
CA VAL A 109 4.53 12.61 12.87
C VAL A 109 3.05 12.49 13.24
N LYS A 110 2.67 12.92 14.44
CA LYS A 110 1.26 12.87 14.88
C LYS A 110 0.37 13.73 13.97
N SER A 111 0.79 14.95 13.65
CA SER A 111 0.05 15.87 12.78
C SER A 111 -0.08 15.34 11.35
N PHE A 112 0.99 14.73 10.83
CA PHE A 112 0.99 14.06 9.54
C PHE A 112 0.02 12.87 9.52
N LEU A 113 0.05 12.00 10.52
CA LEU A 113 -0.85 10.84 10.59
C LEU A 113 -2.32 11.23 10.76
N GLN A 114 -2.63 12.29 11.49
CA GLN A 114 -3.99 12.82 11.58
C GLN A 114 -4.54 13.24 10.21
N ASN A 115 -3.66 13.71 9.31
CA ASN A 115 -4.02 14.05 7.93
C ASN A 115 -4.03 12.83 7.02
N ALA A 116 -3.03 11.96 7.17
CA ALA A 116 -2.85 10.77 6.34
C ALA A 116 -3.92 9.72 6.61
N ILE A 117 -4.52 9.66 7.81
CA ILE A 117 -5.60 8.74 8.20
C ILE A 117 -6.83 9.56 8.59
N PRO A 118 -7.65 10.01 7.62
CA PRO A 118 -8.82 10.83 7.89
C PRO A 118 -9.79 10.16 8.88
N GLY A 119 -10.27 10.94 9.85
CA GLY A 119 -11.25 10.46 10.83
C GLY A 119 -10.67 9.62 11.97
N ILE A 120 -9.35 9.47 12.08
CA ILE A 120 -8.75 8.78 13.22
C ILE A 120 -9.06 9.52 14.54
N PRO A 121 -9.63 8.83 15.56
CA PRO A 121 -9.84 9.40 16.88
C PRO A 121 -8.52 9.76 17.57
N SER A 122 -8.51 10.86 18.35
CA SER A 122 -7.28 11.36 18.98
C SER A 122 -6.64 10.38 19.95
N ASP A 123 -7.45 9.63 20.71
CA ASP A 123 -7.00 8.60 21.65
C ASP A 123 -6.36 7.40 20.91
N GLN A 124 -6.92 7.01 19.78
CA GLN A 124 -6.35 5.96 18.93
C GLN A 124 -5.04 6.42 18.29
N LEU A 125 -4.98 7.68 17.84
CA LEU A 125 -3.74 8.26 17.32
C LEU A 125 -2.66 8.30 18.40
N ASP A 126 -3.00 8.70 19.63
CA ASP A 126 -2.08 8.69 20.78
C ASP A 126 -1.55 7.30 21.10
N TYR A 127 -2.42 6.28 21.10
CA TYR A 127 -2.01 4.90 21.29
C TYR A 127 -1.07 4.43 20.18
N ILE A 128 -1.36 4.76 18.92
CA ILE A 128 -0.53 4.38 17.78
C ILE A 128 0.86 5.02 17.86
N THR A 129 0.94 6.33 18.11
CA THR A 129 2.22 7.06 18.13
C THR A 129 2.99 6.91 19.43
N GLY A 130 2.33 6.57 20.54
CA GLY A 130 2.97 6.42 21.85
C GLY A 130 3.30 4.97 22.22
N THR A 131 2.48 4.01 21.77
CA THR A 131 2.61 2.60 22.17
C THR A 131 2.94 1.69 20.99
N LEU A 132 2.17 1.78 19.90
CA LEU A 132 2.32 0.84 18.78
C LEU A 132 3.59 1.10 17.95
N TYR A 133 3.93 2.38 17.79
CA TYR A 133 5.13 2.88 17.12
C TYR A 133 5.81 3.94 18.01
N PRO A 134 6.57 3.52 19.05
CA PRO A 134 7.23 4.45 19.97
C PRO A 134 8.20 5.40 19.25
N HIS A 135 8.53 6.51 19.91
CA HIS A 135 9.42 7.53 19.35
C HIS A 135 10.78 6.93 18.94
N ALA A 136 11.35 7.49 17.88
CA ALA A 136 12.67 7.11 17.38
C ALA A 136 13.79 7.52 18.37
N PRO A 137 14.93 6.81 18.39
CA PRO A 137 15.24 5.61 17.61
C PRO A 137 14.62 4.34 18.20
N GLN A 138 14.27 3.38 17.33
CA GLN A 138 13.83 2.03 17.70
C GLN A 138 14.69 0.98 16.96
N HIS A 139 15.42 0.18 17.73
CA HIS A 139 16.36 -0.80 17.19
C HIS A 139 15.68 -1.78 16.22
N GLY A 140 16.20 -1.85 14.99
CA GLY A 140 15.70 -2.75 13.95
C GLY A 140 14.41 -2.30 13.28
N LEU A 141 13.91 -1.09 13.56
CA LEU A 141 12.71 -0.54 12.91
C LEU A 141 12.99 0.81 12.22
N TYR A 142 13.49 1.81 12.96
CA TYR A 142 13.74 3.16 12.44
C TYR A 142 14.64 3.95 13.39
N GLN A 143 15.44 4.87 12.85
CA GLN A 143 16.39 5.72 13.57
C GLN A 143 15.88 7.15 13.75
N THR A 144 15.09 7.67 12.80
CA THR A 144 14.57 9.04 12.82
C THR A 144 13.04 9.08 12.90
N GLU A 145 12.47 10.23 13.29
CA GLU A 145 11.00 10.41 13.30
C GLU A 145 10.41 10.37 11.89
N ARG A 146 11.16 10.81 10.86
CA ARG A 146 10.75 10.64 9.46
C ARG A 146 10.68 9.17 9.08
N GLU A 147 11.71 8.39 9.40
CA GLU A 147 11.70 6.93 9.19
C GLU A 147 10.58 6.25 9.97
N ARG A 148 10.26 6.73 11.18
CA ARG A 148 9.09 6.25 11.95
C ARG A 148 7.80 6.50 11.19
N ALA A 149 7.59 7.71 10.68
CA ALA A 149 6.41 8.01 9.87
C ALA A 149 6.36 7.15 8.60
N ALA A 150 7.49 6.99 7.89
CA ALA A 150 7.57 6.15 6.70
C ALA A 150 7.24 4.70 7.02
N HIS A 151 7.75 4.16 8.13
CA HIS A 151 7.46 2.81 8.60
C HIS A 151 5.97 2.61 8.94
N ILE A 152 5.33 3.60 9.57
CA ILE A 152 3.88 3.57 9.85
C ILE A 152 3.09 3.54 8.53
N ILE A 153 3.43 4.42 7.59
CA ILE A 153 2.78 4.49 6.27
C ILE A 153 2.98 3.20 5.48
N SER A 154 4.20 2.65 5.45
CA SER A 154 4.52 1.35 4.86
C SER A 154 3.58 0.28 5.40
N GLU A 155 3.47 0.16 6.72
CA GLU A 155 2.66 -0.89 7.34
C GLU A 155 1.16 -0.70 7.10
N VAL A 156 0.60 0.49 7.31
CA VAL A 156 -0.85 0.71 7.21
C VAL A 156 -1.35 0.60 5.75
N TYR A 157 -0.63 1.15 4.78
CA TYR A 157 -1.09 1.24 3.40
C TYR A 157 -0.59 0.12 2.48
N PHE A 158 0.52 -0.54 2.81
CA PHE A 158 1.16 -1.49 1.90
C PHE A 158 1.45 -2.83 2.60
N THR A 159 2.48 -2.87 3.44
CA THR A 159 3.09 -4.09 3.97
C THR A 159 2.11 -4.95 4.77
N CYS A 160 1.28 -4.39 5.66
CA CYS A 160 0.33 -5.23 6.41
C CYS A 160 -0.77 -5.83 5.53
N ASN A 161 -1.05 -5.24 4.36
CA ASN A 161 -2.11 -5.73 3.47
C ASN A 161 -1.72 -7.04 2.79
N THR A 162 -0.43 -7.23 2.51
CA THR A 162 0.10 -8.52 2.02
C THR A 162 -0.11 -9.61 3.08
N ARG A 163 0.10 -9.28 4.36
CA ARG A 163 -0.20 -10.20 5.46
C ARG A 163 -1.68 -10.51 5.59
N PHE A 164 -2.57 -9.52 5.48
CA PHE A 164 -4.02 -9.76 5.58
C PHE A 164 -4.50 -10.72 4.51
N MET A 165 -4.00 -10.57 3.29
CA MET A 165 -4.26 -11.52 2.20
C MET A 165 -3.62 -12.88 2.51
N GLY A 166 -2.34 -12.92 2.90
CA GLY A 166 -1.64 -14.17 3.22
C GLY A 166 -2.39 -15.01 4.27
N THR A 167 -2.83 -14.40 5.36
CA THR A 167 -3.56 -15.10 6.43
C THR A 167 -4.98 -15.48 6.04
N ALA A 168 -5.67 -14.66 5.23
CA ALA A 168 -7.00 -14.98 4.71
C ALA A 168 -6.99 -16.24 3.83
N TYR A 169 -5.91 -16.45 3.07
CA TYR A 169 -5.67 -17.66 2.28
C TYR A 169 -5.03 -18.81 3.10
N GLY A 170 -5.17 -18.79 4.43
CA GLY A 170 -4.65 -19.85 5.30
C GLY A 170 -3.12 -19.99 5.29
N ASN A 171 -2.40 -18.91 4.95
CA ASN A 171 -0.95 -18.89 4.70
C ASN A 171 -0.49 -19.73 3.50
N GLN A 172 -1.41 -20.14 2.61
CA GLN A 172 -1.11 -20.90 1.39
C GLN A 172 -0.82 -19.96 0.21
N THR A 173 0.13 -19.05 0.41
CA THR A 173 0.51 -18.00 -0.56
C THR A 173 2.01 -18.00 -0.80
N TYR A 174 2.44 -17.38 -1.90
CA TYR A 174 3.87 -17.14 -2.18
C TYR A 174 4.17 -15.66 -2.00
N ASN A 175 4.87 -15.32 -0.92
CA ASN A 175 5.10 -13.92 -0.58
C ASN A 175 6.54 -13.51 -0.87
N TYR A 176 6.77 -12.25 -1.24
CA TYR A 176 8.10 -11.67 -1.40
C TYR A 176 8.23 -10.26 -0.83
N ARG A 177 9.48 -9.87 -0.58
CA ARG A 177 9.90 -8.49 -0.33
C ARG A 177 10.93 -8.06 -1.36
N PHE A 178 10.66 -6.97 -2.07
CA PHE A 178 11.66 -6.31 -2.90
C PHE A 178 12.52 -5.38 -2.04
N GLN A 179 13.84 -5.46 -2.18
CA GLN A 179 14.79 -4.76 -1.31
C GLN A 179 16.09 -4.38 -2.05
N VAL A 180 15.97 -3.97 -3.31
CA VAL A 180 17.10 -3.44 -4.08
C VAL A 180 17.19 -1.93 -3.89
N GLY A 181 18.38 -1.43 -3.54
CA GLY A 181 18.59 0.01 -3.31
C GLY A 181 17.71 0.53 -2.17
N GLU A 182 17.06 1.68 -2.39
CA GLU A 182 16.10 2.26 -1.45
C GLU A 182 14.81 1.44 -1.35
N ALA A 183 14.44 0.70 -2.40
CA ALA A 183 13.24 -0.14 -2.45
C ALA A 183 11.96 0.59 -2.01
N GLU A 184 11.76 1.77 -2.57
CA GLU A 184 10.54 2.55 -2.39
C GLU A 184 9.39 2.01 -3.23
N HIS A 185 8.19 2.54 -2.99
CA HIS A 185 6.98 2.16 -3.72
C HIS A 185 7.16 2.24 -5.25
N GLY A 186 6.87 1.12 -5.93
CA GLY A 186 6.93 1.00 -7.40
C GLY A 186 8.32 0.79 -8.00
N GLN A 187 9.40 0.81 -7.21
CA GLN A 187 10.76 0.57 -7.74
C GLN A 187 10.99 -0.86 -8.22
N ASP A 188 10.13 -1.81 -7.86
CA ASP A 188 10.13 -3.19 -8.34
C ASP A 188 9.50 -3.35 -9.75
N VAL A 189 8.76 -2.34 -10.23
CA VAL A 189 8.06 -2.38 -11.53
C VAL A 189 9.03 -2.51 -12.70
N VAL A 190 10.18 -1.83 -12.64
CA VAL A 190 11.21 -1.91 -13.69
C VAL A 190 11.84 -3.31 -13.79
N TYR A 191 11.85 -4.07 -12.70
CA TYR A 191 12.29 -5.47 -12.68
C TYR A 191 11.20 -6.40 -13.19
N THR A 192 9.95 -6.14 -12.79
CA THR A 192 8.76 -6.88 -13.23
C THR A 192 8.61 -6.84 -14.75
N PHE A 193 8.72 -5.66 -15.35
CA PHE A 193 8.54 -5.44 -16.79
C PHE A 193 9.85 -5.18 -17.53
N TYR A 194 10.96 -5.69 -17.01
CA TYR A 194 12.26 -5.55 -17.62
C TYR A 194 12.29 -5.99 -19.08
N THR A 195 12.69 -5.07 -19.97
CA THR A 195 12.72 -5.30 -21.43
C THR A 195 14.11 -5.59 -21.96
N GLY A 196 15.16 -5.48 -21.13
CA GLY A 196 16.55 -5.56 -21.57
C GLY A 196 17.19 -4.21 -21.92
N LEU A 197 16.39 -3.13 -21.97
CA LEU A 197 16.86 -1.79 -22.36
C LEU A 197 17.08 -0.85 -21.16
N ASP A 198 16.59 -1.22 -19.98
CA ASP A 198 16.71 -0.40 -18.78
C ASP A 198 18.01 -0.71 -18.04
N TYR A 199 18.84 0.30 -17.83
CA TYR A 199 20.11 0.15 -17.11
C TYR A 199 19.98 0.31 -15.59
N SER A 200 18.82 0.74 -15.09
CA SER A 200 18.56 0.91 -13.66
C SER A 200 18.28 -0.43 -12.94
N ALA A 201 17.98 -1.50 -13.68
CA ALA A 201 17.72 -2.83 -13.14
C ALA A 201 18.82 -3.83 -13.56
N PRO A 202 19.55 -4.45 -12.61
CA PRO A 202 20.43 -5.57 -12.90
C PRO A 202 19.70 -6.68 -13.64
N ALA A 203 20.08 -6.89 -14.91
CA ALA A 203 19.39 -7.79 -15.83
C ALA A 203 19.20 -9.22 -15.29
N GLN A 204 20.15 -9.71 -14.50
CA GLN A 204 20.08 -11.05 -13.91
C GLN A 204 18.97 -11.17 -12.88
N LEU A 205 18.88 -10.23 -11.93
CA LEU A 205 17.84 -10.22 -10.91
C LEU A 205 16.46 -10.05 -11.54
N ALA A 206 16.33 -9.11 -12.48
CA ALA A 206 15.08 -8.86 -13.20
C ALA A 206 14.58 -10.12 -13.92
N LYS A 207 15.46 -10.84 -14.64
CA LYS A 207 15.11 -12.10 -15.30
C LYS A 207 14.69 -13.20 -14.32
N LYS A 208 15.34 -13.31 -13.14
CA LYS A 208 14.94 -14.27 -12.10
C LYS A 208 13.55 -13.94 -11.56
N MET A 209 13.28 -12.67 -11.27
CA MET A 209 11.97 -12.20 -10.82
C MET A 209 10.89 -12.49 -11.87
N GLN A 210 11.11 -12.10 -13.13
CA GLN A 210 10.20 -12.39 -14.25
C GLN A 210 9.94 -13.89 -14.44
N LEU A 211 10.96 -14.73 -14.28
CA LEU A 211 10.79 -16.18 -14.36
C LEU A 211 9.86 -16.70 -13.26
N TYR A 212 10.02 -16.28 -12.00
CA TYR A 212 9.07 -16.67 -10.94
C TYR A 212 7.65 -16.17 -11.23
N LEU A 213 7.50 -14.89 -11.60
CA LEU A 213 6.19 -14.29 -11.89
C LEU A 213 5.46 -15.02 -13.02
N THR A 214 6.17 -15.29 -14.12
CA THR A 214 5.60 -15.99 -15.29
C THR A 214 5.29 -17.44 -14.99
N LYS A 215 6.14 -18.15 -14.23
CA LYS A 215 5.83 -19.52 -13.77
C LYS A 215 4.60 -19.56 -12.89
N PHE A 216 4.48 -18.62 -11.96
CA PHE A 216 3.29 -18.51 -11.13
C PHE A 216 2.03 -18.23 -11.96
N ALA A 217 2.09 -17.30 -12.92
CA ALA A 217 0.97 -17.00 -13.81
C ALA A 217 0.55 -18.22 -14.65
N GLN A 218 1.51 -19.01 -15.15
CA GLN A 218 1.24 -20.18 -16.00
C GLN A 218 0.76 -21.40 -15.21
N PHE A 219 1.31 -21.65 -14.02
CA PHE A 219 1.18 -22.94 -13.32
C PHE A 219 0.59 -22.81 -11.92
N GLY A 220 0.35 -21.59 -11.44
CA GLY A 220 -0.06 -21.33 -10.07
C GLY A 220 1.00 -21.74 -9.03
N SER A 221 2.28 -21.79 -9.43
CA SER A 221 3.43 -22.04 -8.56
C SER A 221 4.68 -21.39 -9.15
N PRO A 222 5.46 -20.63 -8.37
CA PRO A 222 6.74 -20.07 -8.83
C PRO A 222 7.81 -21.16 -9.05
N ASN A 223 7.64 -22.36 -8.49
CA ASN A 223 8.64 -23.43 -8.49
C ASN A 223 8.52 -24.39 -9.68
N HIS A 224 7.58 -24.18 -10.59
CA HIS A 224 7.32 -25.13 -11.68
C HIS A 224 8.49 -25.21 -12.67
N ALA A 225 9.19 -26.35 -12.68
CA ALA A 225 10.31 -26.65 -13.59
C ALA A 225 11.31 -25.48 -13.69
N SER A 226 11.80 -25.05 -12.52
CA SER A 226 12.68 -23.90 -12.37
C SER A 226 14.06 -24.34 -11.87
N SER A 227 15.11 -23.73 -12.40
CA SER A 227 16.48 -23.83 -11.86
C SER A 227 16.76 -22.76 -10.79
N LEU A 228 15.77 -21.93 -10.45
CA LEU A 228 15.87 -20.95 -9.39
C LEU A 228 15.78 -21.63 -8.01
N PRO A 229 16.27 -20.95 -6.96
CA PRO A 229 16.03 -21.40 -5.59
C PRO A 229 14.55 -21.71 -5.33
N GLU A 230 14.28 -22.60 -4.39
CA GLU A 230 12.91 -22.88 -4.02
C GLU A 230 12.26 -21.65 -3.38
N TRP A 231 11.11 -21.22 -3.88
CA TRP A 231 10.27 -20.22 -3.23
C TRP A 231 9.35 -20.93 -2.23
N PRO A 232 9.56 -20.77 -0.92
CA PRO A 232 8.75 -21.44 0.08
C PRO A 232 7.32 -20.86 0.10
N VAL A 233 6.35 -21.72 0.41
CA VAL A 233 5.01 -21.23 0.80
C VAL A 233 5.15 -20.41 2.09
N TYR A 234 4.38 -19.32 2.20
CA TYR A 234 4.37 -18.43 3.36
C TYR A 234 4.25 -19.22 4.67
N GLY A 235 3.23 -20.07 4.76
CA GLY A 235 3.07 -21.07 5.80
C GLY A 235 3.08 -20.50 7.22
N LYS A 236 3.27 -21.37 8.22
CA LYS A 236 3.34 -20.95 9.63
C LYS A 236 4.60 -20.14 9.94
N GLY A 237 5.67 -20.37 9.18
CA GLY A 237 6.94 -19.65 9.28
C GLY A 237 6.82 -18.18 8.89
N ALA A 238 5.84 -17.83 8.05
CA ALA A 238 5.78 -16.55 7.33
C ALA A 238 7.04 -16.33 6.49
N ASN A 239 7.45 -17.36 5.75
CA ASN A 239 8.62 -17.30 4.89
C ASN A 239 8.32 -16.45 3.67
N ILE A 240 9.26 -15.61 3.26
CA ILE A 240 9.19 -14.80 2.06
C ILE A 240 10.45 -14.97 1.22
N VAL A 241 10.34 -14.78 -0.08
CA VAL A 241 11.51 -14.56 -0.94
C VAL A 241 11.91 -13.10 -0.88
N THR A 242 13.21 -12.81 -0.87
CA THR A 242 13.72 -11.44 -0.99
C THR A 242 14.40 -11.24 -2.34
N PHE A 243 14.04 -10.17 -3.05
CA PHE A 243 14.76 -9.74 -4.26
C PHE A 243 15.72 -8.60 -3.91
N GLY A 244 17.01 -8.82 -4.09
CA GLY A 244 18.09 -7.92 -3.67
C GLY A 244 18.78 -8.34 -2.37
N GLY A 245 19.68 -7.50 -1.88
CA GLY A 245 20.57 -7.80 -0.76
C GLY A 245 21.72 -8.75 -1.12
N GLN A 246 22.34 -9.37 -0.12
CA GLN A 246 23.57 -10.15 -0.30
C GLN A 246 23.40 -11.42 -1.16
N GLN A 247 22.19 -11.98 -1.21
CA GLN A 247 21.93 -13.26 -1.88
C GLN A 247 21.34 -13.11 -3.29
N ASP A 248 21.11 -11.88 -3.77
CA ASP A 248 20.38 -11.57 -5.01
C ASP A 248 18.91 -12.05 -4.99
N VAL A 249 18.68 -13.34 -4.80
CA VAL A 249 17.39 -13.95 -4.43
C VAL A 249 17.60 -14.74 -3.13
N GLY A 250 17.00 -14.27 -2.04
CA GLY A 250 17.13 -14.87 -0.71
C GLY A 250 15.79 -15.34 -0.14
N VAL A 251 15.83 -15.83 1.10
CA VAL A 251 14.65 -16.16 1.91
C VAL A 251 14.77 -15.47 3.26
N ASP A 252 13.66 -14.94 3.76
CA ASP A 252 13.57 -14.28 5.06
C ASP A 252 12.24 -14.59 5.76
N VAL A 253 12.11 -14.16 7.01
CA VAL A 253 10.85 -14.14 7.75
C VAL A 253 10.17 -12.78 7.54
N ASP A 254 8.89 -12.81 7.19
CA ASP A 254 8.09 -11.62 6.94
C ASP A 254 7.97 -10.74 8.19
N ALA A 255 8.54 -9.54 8.13
CA ALA A 255 8.43 -8.54 9.17
C ALA A 255 6.98 -8.09 9.41
N ALA A 256 6.08 -8.25 8.43
CA ALA A 256 4.66 -7.98 8.60
C ALA A 256 4.00 -8.93 9.61
N LYS A 257 4.59 -10.10 9.92
CA LYS A 257 4.14 -10.99 11.01
C LYS A 257 4.44 -10.38 12.37
N ASN A 258 3.71 -9.32 12.70
CA ASN A 258 3.84 -8.58 13.95
C ASN A 258 2.45 -8.18 14.50
N HIS A 259 2.44 -7.68 15.74
CA HIS A 259 1.20 -7.29 16.43
C HIS A 259 0.60 -5.97 15.90
N ARG A 260 1.40 -5.11 15.25
CA ARG A 260 0.93 -3.85 14.66
C ARG A 260 0.06 -4.10 13.45
N CYS A 261 0.46 -5.01 12.56
CA CYS A 261 -0.42 -5.45 11.47
C CYS A 261 -1.72 -6.06 11.99
N ALA A 262 -1.67 -6.88 13.05
CA ALA A 262 -2.90 -7.40 13.67
C ALA A 262 -3.80 -6.28 14.22
N TYR A 263 -3.22 -5.23 14.81
CA TYR A 263 -3.96 -4.05 15.26
C TYR A 263 -4.62 -3.29 14.09
N TRP A 264 -3.90 -3.06 12.99
CA TRP A 264 -4.48 -2.42 11.80
C TRP A 264 -5.64 -3.21 11.19
N GLN A 265 -5.51 -4.54 11.11
CA GLN A 265 -6.62 -5.41 10.66
C GLN A 265 -7.80 -5.41 11.65
N SER A 266 -7.53 -5.15 12.93
CA SER A 266 -8.50 -5.31 14.01
C SER A 266 -9.69 -4.35 13.88
N ARG A 267 -9.48 -3.20 13.23
CA ARG A 267 -10.38 -2.04 13.17
C ARG A 267 -10.45 -1.17 14.43
N LYS A 268 -9.71 -1.51 15.50
CA LYS A 268 -9.68 -0.76 16.77
C LYS A 268 -9.27 0.70 16.61
N TRP A 269 -8.40 0.99 15.63
CA TRP A 269 -7.93 2.35 15.33
C TRP A 269 -9.04 3.33 14.90
N MET A 270 -10.26 2.84 14.62
CA MET A 270 -11.42 3.67 14.28
C MET A 270 -12.24 4.13 15.49
N GLY A 271 -11.97 3.62 16.70
CA GLY A 271 -12.83 3.80 17.88
C GLY A 271 -13.73 2.59 18.11
#